data_AF-A0A7R9FBE0-F1
#
_entry.id   AF-A0A7R9FBE0-F1
#
_cell.length_a   1.000
_cell.length_b   1.000
_cell.length_c   1.000
_cell.angle_alpha   90.00
_cell.angle_beta   90.00
_cell.angle_gamma   90.00
#
_symmetry.space_group_name_H-M   'P 1'
#
loop_
_entity.id
_entity.type
_entity.pdbx_description
1 polymer ?
#
loop_
_entity_poly.entity_id
_entity_poly.type
_entity_poly.pdbx_seq_one_letter_code
_entity_poly.pdbx_strand_id
1 'polypeptide(L)'
;MRTKTFVLFLMCVIATSVILILVGNKRPTIESIVSETHKQLHNLKTFKENLENAEEKRLVADDKYLTLLGFVEQPRQFPGDVWRNTSLPIIITYVRDGQEQQGVGFARNTAHFLPNHTTLIYNLGLSQYGLQMVSRHTVA
;
A
#
# COMPACT_ATOMS: atom_id res chain seq x y z
N MET A 1 10.25 -49.77 -40.84
CA MET A 1 10.82 -49.48 -39.50
C MET A 1 10.38 -48.13 -38.95
N ARG A 2 10.32 -47.05 -39.75
CA ARG A 2 9.98 -45.68 -39.29
C ARG A 2 8.57 -45.51 -38.68
N THR A 3 7.55 -46.18 -39.21
CA THR A 3 6.17 -46.09 -38.68
C THR A 3 5.98 -46.77 -37.33
N LYS A 4 6.70 -47.88 -37.07
CA LYS A 4 6.64 -48.58 -35.77
C LYS A 4 7.20 -47.71 -34.64
N THR A 5 8.32 -47.02 -34.89
CA THR A 5 8.93 -46.08 -33.94
C THR A 5 8.02 -44.87 -33.69
N PHE A 6 7.34 -44.37 -34.73
CA PHE A 6 6.40 -43.25 -34.59
C PHE A 6 5.17 -43.61 -33.73
N VAL A 7 4.60 -44.79 -33.92
CA VAL A 7 3.47 -45.28 -33.10
C VAL A 7 3.88 -45.48 -31.64
N LEU A 8 5.10 -45.97 -31.39
CA LEU A 8 5.64 -46.17 -30.04
C LEU A 8 5.85 -44.83 -29.31
N PHE A 9 6.33 -43.81 -30.03
CA PHE A 9 6.46 -42.45 -29.50
C PHE A 9 5.10 -41.83 -29.17
N LEU A 10 4.11 -41.98 -30.06
CA LEU A 10 2.74 -41.47 -29.84
C LEU A 10 2.11 -42.10 -28.59
N MET A 11 2.23 -43.41 -28.42
CA MET A 11 1.74 -44.12 -27.23
C MET A 11 2.41 -43.64 -25.94
N CYS A 12 3.72 -43.33 -25.99
CA CYS A 12 4.45 -42.79 -24.85
C CYS A 12 3.93 -41.41 -24.44
N VAL A 13 3.66 -40.52 -25.40
CA VAL A 13 3.09 -39.18 -25.14
C VAL A 13 1.68 -39.28 -24.56
N ILE A 14 0.86 -40.19 -25.07
CA ILE A 14 -0.49 -40.41 -24.54
C ILE A 14 -0.43 -40.96 -23.11
N ALA A 15 0.41 -41.96 -22.86
CA ALA A 15 0.58 -42.56 -21.54
C ALA A 15 1.07 -41.54 -20.50
N THR A 16 2.06 -40.72 -20.86
CA THR A 16 2.58 -39.66 -19.98
C THR A 16 1.53 -38.58 -19.71
N SER A 17 0.74 -38.19 -20.71
CA SER A 17 -0.40 -37.26 -20.53
C SER A 17 -1.44 -37.81 -19.56
N VAL A 18 -1.82 -39.08 -19.68
CA VAL A 18 -2.77 -39.74 -18.77
C VAL A 18 -2.23 -39.79 -17.34
N ILE A 19 -0.94 -40.10 -17.17
CA ILE A 19 -0.28 -40.14 -15.86
C ILE A 19 -0.26 -38.73 -15.22
N LEU A 20 0.03 -37.68 -16.00
CA LEU A 20 0.02 -36.30 -15.52
C LEU A 20 -1.37 -35.85 -15.07
N ILE A 21 -2.43 -36.26 -15.77
CA ILE A 21 -3.82 -35.98 -15.37
C ILE A 21 -4.17 -36.72 -14.07
N LEU A 22 -3.74 -37.97 -13.91
CA LEU A 22 -3.98 -38.77 -12.70
C LEU A 22 -3.24 -38.22 -11.46
N VAL A 23 -2.00 -37.78 -11.63
CA VAL A 23 -1.18 -37.21 -10.54
C VAL A 23 -1.58 -35.77 -10.24
N GLY A 24 -1.97 -35.00 -11.24
CA GLY A 24 -2.35 -33.58 -11.11
C GLY A 24 -3.72 -33.34 -10.49
N ASN A 25 -4.65 -34.31 -10.58
CA ASN A 25 -6.01 -34.14 -10.09
C ASN A 25 -6.13 -34.52 -8.60
N LYS A 26 -5.38 -33.83 -7.74
CA LYS A 26 -5.67 -33.81 -6.30
C LYS A 26 -6.94 -32.98 -6.08
N ARG A 27 -8.12 -33.58 -6.32
CA ARG A 27 -9.39 -32.96 -5.94
C ARG A 27 -9.31 -32.63 -4.45
N PRO A 28 -9.50 -31.37 -4.03
CA PRO A 28 -9.60 -31.04 -2.62
C PRO A 28 -10.84 -31.76 -2.06
N THR A 29 -10.62 -32.72 -1.19
CA THR A 29 -11.69 -33.49 -0.52
C THR A 29 -12.53 -32.52 0.33
N ILE A 30 -13.85 -32.70 0.39
CA ILE A 30 -14.75 -31.84 1.18
C ILE A 30 -14.28 -31.71 2.65
N GLU A 31 -13.61 -32.73 3.18
CA GLU A 31 -12.97 -32.72 4.49
C GLU A 31 -11.89 -31.64 4.64
N SER A 32 -11.09 -31.37 3.60
CA SER A 32 -10.09 -30.30 3.64
C SER A 32 -10.75 -28.94 3.66
N ILE A 33 -11.83 -28.74 2.89
CA ILE A 33 -12.61 -27.50 2.85
C ILE A 33 -13.25 -27.22 4.22
N VAL A 34 -13.83 -28.25 4.86
CA VAL A 34 -14.42 -28.09 6.19
C VAL A 34 -13.35 -27.83 7.25
N SER A 35 -12.19 -28.51 7.18
CA SER A 35 -11.09 -28.28 8.11
C SER A 35 -10.45 -26.89 7.95
N GLU A 36 -10.28 -26.42 6.71
CA GLU A 36 -9.77 -25.08 6.41
C GLU A 36 -10.77 -24.01 6.79
N THR A 37 -12.07 -24.23 6.55
CA THR A 37 -13.13 -23.32 6.97
C THR A 37 -13.21 -23.22 8.48
N HIS A 38 -13.11 -24.35 9.21
CA HIS A 38 -13.12 -24.34 10.67
C HIS A 38 -11.89 -23.62 11.24
N LYS A 39 -10.72 -23.78 10.60
CA LYS A 39 -9.49 -23.07 10.95
C LYS A 39 -9.60 -21.55 10.69
N GLN A 40 -10.13 -21.16 9.54
CA GLN A 40 -10.33 -19.74 9.19
C GLN A 40 -11.39 -19.09 10.09
N LEU A 41 -12.49 -19.78 10.36
CA LEU A 41 -13.54 -19.31 11.26
C LEU A 41 -13.05 -19.21 12.71
N HIS A 42 -12.26 -20.17 13.17
CA HIS A 42 -11.60 -20.10 14.48
C HIS A 42 -10.64 -18.91 14.59
N ASN A 43 -9.84 -18.66 13.55
CA ASN A 43 -8.94 -17.50 13.53
C ASN A 43 -9.70 -16.18 13.57
N LEU A 44 -10.81 -16.06 12.84
CA LEU A 44 -11.67 -14.88 12.88
C LEU A 44 -12.35 -14.71 14.25
N LYS A 45 -12.79 -15.80 14.86
CA LYS A 45 -13.34 -15.79 16.23
C LYS A 45 -12.28 -15.35 17.24
N THR A 46 -11.07 -15.88 17.15
CA THR A 46 -9.93 -15.51 18.00
C THR A 46 -9.55 -14.05 17.79
N PHE A 47 -9.57 -13.53 16.56
CA PHE A 47 -9.33 -12.12 16.27
C PHE A 47 -10.41 -11.22 16.87
N LYS A 48 -11.69 -11.61 16.73
CA LYS A 48 -12.81 -10.90 17.36
C LYS A 48 -12.69 -10.90 18.89
N GLU A 49 -12.41 -12.04 19.50
CA GLU A 49 -12.19 -12.16 20.94
C GLU A 49 -10.99 -11.30 21.39
N ASN A 50 -9.92 -11.21 20.60
CA ASN A 50 -8.82 -10.28 20.88
C ASN A 50 -9.21 -8.81 20.75
N LEU A 51 -10.09 -8.45 19.80
CA LEU A 51 -10.63 -7.09 19.70
C LEU A 51 -11.57 -6.75 20.86
N GLU A 52 -12.45 -7.67 21.24
CA GLU A 52 -13.40 -7.50 22.34
C GLU A 52 -12.65 -7.39 23.68
N ASN A 53 -11.63 -8.23 23.88
CA ASN A 53 -10.69 -8.10 25.00
C ASN A 53 -9.81 -6.84 24.91
N ALA A 54 -9.61 -6.25 23.73
CA ALA A 54 -8.88 -4.98 23.54
C ALA A 54 -9.79 -3.74 23.69
N GLU A 55 -11.11 -3.89 23.56
CA GLU A 55 -12.06 -2.89 24.05
C GLU A 55 -12.07 -2.87 25.58
N GLU A 56 -12.01 -4.04 26.23
CA GLU A 56 -11.89 -4.14 27.70
C GLU A 56 -10.50 -3.74 28.22
N LYS A 57 -9.41 -4.19 27.58
CA LYS A 57 -8.07 -3.65 27.76
C LYS A 57 -7.94 -2.38 26.93
N ARG A 58 -8.48 -1.27 27.45
CA ARG A 58 -8.24 0.12 26.98
C ARG A 58 -7.09 0.16 25.99
N LEU A 59 -7.39 0.36 24.71
CA LEU A 59 -6.37 0.57 23.68
C LEU A 59 -5.46 1.71 24.12
N VAL A 60 -4.35 1.37 24.78
CA VAL A 60 -3.29 2.31 25.16
C VAL A 60 -2.51 2.54 23.88
N ALA A 61 -3.04 3.42 23.03
CA ALA A 61 -2.26 3.97 21.95
C ALA A 61 -1.08 4.71 22.59
N ASP A 62 0.13 4.35 22.17
CA ASP A 62 1.34 5.00 22.65
C ASP A 62 1.32 6.48 22.24
N ASP A 63 1.42 7.35 23.25
CA ASP A 63 1.37 8.81 23.14
C ASP A 63 2.34 9.34 22.07
N LYS A 64 3.44 8.64 21.83
CA LYS A 64 4.41 8.96 20.78
C LYS A 64 3.77 8.94 19.39
N TYR A 65 3.00 7.89 19.07
CA TYR A 65 2.36 7.77 17.76
C TYR A 65 1.15 8.68 17.63
N LEU A 66 0.40 8.89 18.71
CA LEU A 66 -0.70 9.87 18.74
C LEU A 66 -0.19 11.28 18.45
N THR A 67 0.92 11.67 19.07
CA THR A 67 1.58 12.96 18.83
C THR A 67 2.03 13.09 17.37
N LEU A 68 2.63 12.03 16.80
CA LEU A 68 3.09 12.02 15.42
C LEU A 68 1.95 12.13 14.40
N LEU A 69 0.79 11.57 14.73
CA LEU A 69 -0.44 11.66 13.94
C LEU A 69 -1.18 12.99 14.14
N GLY A 70 -0.73 13.85 15.05
CA GLY A 70 -1.34 15.15 15.34
C GLY A 70 -2.50 15.11 16.33
N PHE A 71 -2.71 13.99 17.03
CA PHE A 71 -3.62 13.88 18.16
C PHE A 71 -2.95 14.43 19.43
N VAL A 72 -2.77 15.75 19.46
CA VAL A 72 -2.25 16.50 20.61
C VAL A 72 -3.40 17.19 21.35
N GLU A 73 -3.20 17.62 22.61
CA GLU A 73 -4.24 18.29 23.42
C GLU A 73 -4.83 19.54 22.76
N GLN A 74 -4.02 20.23 21.95
CA GLN A 74 -4.43 21.37 21.14
C GLN A 74 -4.13 21.08 19.66
N PRO A 75 -4.94 20.23 19.00
CA PRO A 75 -4.72 19.94 17.60
C PRO A 75 -5.06 21.18 16.78
N ARG A 76 -4.41 21.34 15.62
CA ARG A 76 -4.75 22.41 14.68
C ARG A 76 -6.13 22.15 14.10
N GLN A 77 -7.15 22.71 14.74
CA GLN A 77 -8.54 22.52 14.35
C GLN A 77 -8.95 23.59 13.36
N PHE A 78 -9.56 23.17 12.24
CA PHE A 78 -10.31 24.08 11.39
C PHE A 78 -11.56 24.55 12.16
N PRO A 79 -11.93 25.84 12.13
CA PRO A 79 -11.34 26.95 11.37
C PRO A 79 -10.35 27.82 12.18
N GLY A 80 -9.96 27.42 13.40
CA GLY A 80 -9.16 28.25 14.31
C GLY A 80 -7.70 28.44 13.89
N ASP A 81 -7.10 27.42 13.27
CA ASP A 81 -5.71 27.43 12.81
C ASP A 81 -5.60 27.11 11.31
N VAL A 82 -6.19 27.98 10.50
CA VAL A 82 -6.06 27.96 9.04
C VAL A 82 -4.79 28.70 8.65
N TRP A 83 -4.04 28.17 7.69
CA TRP A 83 -2.89 28.86 7.11
C TRP A 83 -3.34 30.24 6.61
N ARG A 84 -2.93 31.31 7.30
CA ARG A 84 -3.39 32.68 7.02
C ARG A 84 -2.68 33.33 5.84
N ASN A 85 -1.46 32.90 5.57
CA ASN A 85 -0.65 33.33 4.43
C ASN A 85 -0.96 32.49 3.18
N THR A 86 -2.24 32.42 2.80
CA THR A 86 -2.70 31.77 1.58
C THR A 86 -3.26 32.80 0.62
N SER A 87 -2.71 32.85 -0.59
CA SER A 87 -3.30 33.54 -1.72
C SER A 87 -4.24 32.60 -2.48
N LEU A 88 -5.32 33.14 -3.06
CA LEU A 88 -6.17 32.38 -3.98
C LEU A 88 -5.80 32.70 -5.44
N PRO A 89 -5.69 31.70 -6.33
CA PRO A 89 -5.83 30.26 -6.09
C PRO A 89 -4.63 29.61 -5.38
N ILE A 90 -4.90 28.56 -4.60
CA ILE A 90 -3.85 27.71 -4.00
C ILE A 90 -3.48 26.60 -4.98
N ILE A 91 -2.20 26.40 -5.21
CA ILE A 91 -1.68 25.41 -6.15
C ILE A 91 -1.27 24.17 -5.36
N ILE A 92 -1.92 23.04 -5.63
CA ILE A 92 -1.74 21.81 -4.85
C ILE A 92 -1.22 20.71 -5.76
N THR A 93 -0.16 20.02 -5.33
CA THR A 93 0.36 18.83 -6.01
C THR A 93 0.92 17.82 -5.00
N TYR A 94 1.36 16.68 -5.50
CA TYR A 94 2.01 15.63 -4.71
C TYR A 94 3.31 15.18 -5.40
N VAL A 95 4.22 14.60 -4.62
CA VAL A 95 5.47 14.01 -5.11
C VAL A 95 5.65 12.62 -4.50
N ARG A 96 5.98 11.64 -5.34
CA ARG A 96 6.32 10.27 -4.96
C ARG A 96 7.83 10.04 -5.11
N ASP A 97 8.31 8.95 -4.52
CA ASP A 97 9.69 8.50 -4.68
C ASP A 97 10.05 8.32 -6.16
N GLY A 98 11.23 8.79 -6.57
CA GLY A 98 11.69 8.85 -7.96
C GLY A 98 11.16 10.04 -8.77
N GLN A 99 10.29 10.88 -8.20
CA GLN A 99 9.75 12.10 -8.84
C GLN A 99 10.31 13.39 -8.22
N GLU A 100 11.41 13.31 -7.47
CA GLU A 100 11.99 14.44 -6.72
C GLU A 100 12.31 15.62 -7.63
N GLN A 101 12.95 15.35 -8.77
CA GLN A 101 13.33 16.41 -9.72
C GLN A 101 12.11 17.08 -10.35
N GLN A 102 11.03 16.33 -10.57
CA GLN A 102 9.77 16.86 -11.09
C GLN A 102 9.11 17.76 -10.04
N GLY A 103 9.14 17.36 -8.77
CA GLY A 103 8.69 18.18 -7.64
C GLY A 103 9.48 19.49 -7.49
N VAL A 104 10.81 19.42 -7.60
CA VAL A 104 11.68 20.61 -7.58
C VAL A 104 11.40 21.51 -8.78
N GLY A 105 11.28 20.96 -9.98
CA GLY A 105 10.97 21.70 -11.20
C GLY A 105 9.61 22.39 -11.12
N PHE A 106 8.59 21.70 -10.60
CA PHE A 106 7.27 22.25 -10.35
C PHE A 106 7.31 23.42 -9.36
N ALA A 107 7.99 23.24 -8.23
CA ALA A 107 8.17 24.30 -7.24
C ALA A 107 8.82 25.54 -7.82
N ARG A 108 9.93 25.37 -8.56
CA ARG A 108 10.64 26.48 -9.23
C ARG A 108 9.77 27.19 -10.25
N ASN A 109 9.07 26.43 -11.10
CA ASN A 109 8.19 27.02 -12.10
C ASN A 109 7.06 27.81 -11.44
N THR A 110 6.47 27.26 -10.39
CA THR A 110 5.37 27.94 -9.69
C THR A 110 5.87 29.20 -8.99
N ALA A 111 7.02 29.16 -8.34
CA ALA A 111 7.65 30.34 -7.75
C ALA A 111 8.00 31.41 -8.82
N HIS A 112 8.37 31.00 -10.02
CA HIS A 112 8.73 31.91 -11.10
C HIS A 112 7.51 32.58 -11.76
N PHE A 113 6.51 31.78 -12.16
CA PHE A 113 5.33 32.27 -12.89
C PHE A 113 4.23 32.80 -11.97
N LEU A 114 4.16 32.31 -10.74
CA LEU A 114 3.10 32.59 -9.77
C LEU A 114 3.72 32.92 -8.39
N PRO A 115 4.60 33.94 -8.29
CA PRO A 115 5.37 34.23 -7.07
C PRO A 115 4.51 34.59 -5.86
N ASN A 116 3.33 35.18 -6.11
CA ASN A 116 2.39 35.56 -5.06
C ASN A 116 1.37 34.45 -4.75
N HIS A 117 1.60 33.22 -5.25
CA HIS A 117 0.70 32.09 -5.06
C HIS A 117 1.25 31.04 -4.11
N THR A 118 0.45 30.67 -3.11
CA THR A 118 0.77 29.60 -2.18
C THR A 118 0.75 28.25 -2.89
N THR A 119 1.86 27.51 -2.77
CA THR A 119 2.01 26.16 -3.33
C THR A 119 2.13 25.14 -2.22
N LEU A 120 1.30 24.10 -2.25
CA LEU A 120 1.31 22.99 -1.30
C LEU A 120 1.72 21.70 -2.02
N ILE A 121 2.78 21.05 -1.53
CA ILE A 121 3.31 19.81 -2.10
C ILE A 121 3.19 18.69 -1.06
N TYR A 122 2.35 17.70 -1.34
CA TYR A 122 2.21 16.51 -0.50
C TYR A 122 3.33 15.51 -0.76
N ASN A 123 4.00 15.09 0.32
CA ASN A 123 4.97 14.01 0.28
C ASN A 123 4.25 12.64 0.35
N LEU A 124 4.32 11.86 -0.73
CA LEU A 124 3.78 10.50 -0.83
C LEU A 124 4.87 9.43 -0.89
N GLY A 125 5.84 9.52 0.03
CA GLY A 125 6.86 8.47 0.22
C GLY A 125 8.27 8.84 -0.22
N LEU A 126 8.61 10.13 -0.29
CA LEU A 126 9.97 10.58 -0.51
C LEU A 126 10.94 10.05 0.55
N SER A 127 12.09 9.55 0.10
CA SER A 127 13.24 9.31 0.96
C SER A 127 13.68 10.58 1.71
N GLN A 128 14.43 10.44 2.82
CA GLN A 128 14.95 11.60 3.55
C GLN A 128 15.79 12.54 2.66
N TYR A 129 16.55 11.96 1.74
CA TYR A 129 17.31 12.71 0.76
C TYR A 129 16.39 13.47 -0.22
N GLY A 130 15.37 12.81 -0.76
CA GLY A 130 14.40 13.45 -1.65
C GLY A 130 13.62 14.57 -0.96
N LEU A 131 13.23 14.38 0.29
CA LEU A 131 12.56 15.40 1.10
C LEU A 131 13.46 16.62 1.33
N GLN A 132 14.73 16.42 1.68
CA GLN A 132 15.70 17.51 1.82
C GLN A 132 15.93 18.25 0.50
N MET A 133 16.00 17.52 -0.62
CA MET A 133 16.16 18.10 -1.94
C MET A 133 14.98 19.01 -2.30
N VAL A 134 13.74 18.55 -2.12
CA VAL A 134 12.53 19.33 -2.40
C VAL A 134 12.41 20.51 -1.43
N SER A 135 12.63 20.30 -0.13
CA SER A 135 12.56 21.34 0.91
C SER A 135 13.54 22.48 0.63
N ARG A 136 14.81 22.18 0.31
CA ARG A 136 15.82 23.22 0.04
C ARG A 136 15.48 24.12 -1.15
N HIS A 137 14.69 23.61 -2.10
CA HIS A 137 14.32 24.33 -3.32
C HIS A 137 12.90 24.91 -3.30
N THR A 138 12.16 24.70 -2.21
CA THR A 138 10.78 25.19 -2.03
C THR A 138 10.69 26.32 -0.99
N VAL A 139 11.74 26.55 -0.19
CA VAL A 139 11.79 27.67 0.76
C VAL A 139 12.22 28.93 0.01
N ALA A 140 11.24 29.79 -0.28
CA ALA A 140 11.38 31.21 -0.56
C ALA A 140 10.57 31.99 0.48
#